data_AF-A0A9D5B516-F1
#
_entry.id   AF-A0A9D5B516-F1
#
_cell.length_a   1.000
_cell.length_b   1.000
_cell.length_c   1.000
_cell.angle_alpha   90.00
_cell.angle_beta   90.00
_cell.angle_gamma   90.00
#
_symmetry.space_group_name_H-M   'P 1'
#
loop_
_entity.id
_entity.type
_entity.pdbx_description
1 polymer ?
#
loop_
_entity_poly.entity_id
_entity_poly.type
_entity_poly.pdbx_seq_one_letter_code
_entity_poly.pdbx_strand_id
1 'polypeptide(L)'
;MGGYVKRKMLVTTVGMRTEWGKLMETLNEGGDDETPLQVKLNGVATIIGKIGLGFAIVTFLVLTIRFLVEKALHGALALATEPPNDGLLKRPPVGRGTSFITKTIWRNTIGQSIYQLIVLAILNFDGKRLLRIGGSDATEVLNTLIFNSFVFCQVFNEINSRDMEKINIFKGMFDCCIFLMIIFATVAFQAVIVEFLGAFASTVPLSWQFWLLSVLIGAISMPVAVILKRIPVENKNTTNKQHHDGYDALPSGPELA
;
A
#
# COMPACT_ATOMS: atom_id res chain seq x y z
N MET A 1 23.20 -76.07 -35.59
CA MET A 1 22.00 -76.69 -35.01
C MET A 1 21.94 -76.28 -33.54
N GLY A 2 21.15 -75.25 -33.19
CA GLY A 2 21.11 -74.67 -31.82
C GLY A 2 20.12 -75.41 -30.92
N GLY A 3 20.59 -75.94 -29.79
CA GLY A 3 19.77 -76.66 -28.82
C GLY A 3 19.13 -75.74 -27.78
N TYR A 4 17.81 -75.80 -27.63
CA TYR A 4 17.08 -75.09 -26.58
C TYR A 4 17.04 -75.93 -25.29
N VAL A 5 17.62 -75.42 -24.21
CA VAL A 5 17.51 -76.02 -22.86
C VAL A 5 16.22 -75.52 -22.20
N LYS A 6 15.27 -76.44 -21.97
CA LYS A 6 14.02 -76.14 -21.25
C LYS A 6 14.26 -76.20 -19.74
N ARG A 7 14.34 -75.06 -19.06
CA ARG A 7 14.33 -74.97 -17.59
C ARG A 7 12.90 -74.79 -17.10
N LYS A 8 12.49 -75.61 -16.12
CA LYS A 8 11.24 -75.41 -15.37
C LYS A 8 11.57 -74.70 -14.07
N MET A 9 10.93 -73.57 -13.83
CA MET A 9 11.09 -72.75 -12.62
C MET A 9 9.88 -73.00 -11.71
N LEU A 10 10.12 -73.38 -10.46
CA LEU A 10 9.07 -73.56 -9.47
C LEU A 10 8.90 -72.25 -8.69
N VAL A 11 7.77 -71.57 -8.86
CA VAL A 11 7.46 -70.36 -8.12
C VAL A 11 6.87 -70.77 -6.78
N THR A 12 7.61 -70.58 -5.69
CA THR A 12 7.22 -71.02 -4.34
C THR A 12 6.26 -70.07 -3.64
N THR A 13 6.29 -68.78 -3.98
CA THR A 13 5.42 -67.74 -3.41
C THR A 13 5.27 -66.55 -4.36
N VAL A 14 4.08 -65.96 -4.44
CA VAL A 14 3.77 -64.73 -5.19
C VAL A 14 2.96 -63.81 -4.27
N GLY A 15 3.11 -62.48 -4.42
CA GLY A 15 2.36 -61.47 -3.65
C GLY A 15 3.08 -61.02 -2.37
N MET A 16 2.33 -60.47 -1.40
CA MET A 16 2.87 -59.79 -0.20
C MET A 16 3.74 -60.69 0.71
N ARG A 17 3.59 -62.02 0.59
CA ARG A 17 4.42 -63.00 1.33
C ARG A 17 5.83 -63.17 0.75
N THR A 18 6.12 -62.58 -0.41
CA THR A 18 7.46 -62.58 -1.03
C THR A 18 8.33 -61.49 -0.42
N GLU A 19 9.66 -61.63 -0.51
CA GLU A 19 10.59 -60.61 -0.03
C GLU A 19 10.40 -59.27 -0.75
N TRP A 20 10.11 -59.28 -2.05
CA TRP A 20 9.71 -58.07 -2.79
C TRP A 20 8.38 -57.50 -2.33
N GLY A 21 7.43 -58.37 -1.95
CA GLY A 21 6.15 -57.97 -1.37
C GLY A 21 6.31 -57.29 -0.02
N LYS A 22 7.14 -57.85 0.88
CA LYS A 22 7.47 -57.24 2.18
C LYS A 22 8.25 -55.93 2.02
N LEU A 23 9.19 -55.86 1.08
CA LEU A 23 9.92 -54.63 0.79
C LEU A 23 8.95 -53.54 0.31
N MET A 24 8.04 -53.89 -0.60
CA MET A 24 7.01 -52.97 -1.08
C MET A 24 6.04 -52.56 0.05
N GLU A 25 5.69 -53.48 0.96
CA GLU A 25 4.87 -53.19 2.14
C GLU A 25 5.57 -52.20 3.08
N THR A 26 6.86 -52.41 3.38
CA THR A 26 7.65 -51.45 4.19
C THR A 26 7.88 -50.10 3.51
N LEU A 27 7.98 -50.07 2.18
CA LEU A 27 8.09 -48.83 1.41
C LEU A 27 6.74 -48.10 1.31
N ASN A 28 5.63 -48.86 1.29
CA ASN A 28 4.27 -48.32 1.26
C ASN A 28 3.80 -47.86 2.65
N GLU A 29 4.21 -48.53 3.72
CA GLU A 29 4.07 -48.03 5.10
C GLU A 29 4.82 -46.71 5.31
N GLY A 30 6.00 -46.54 4.71
CA GLY A 30 6.75 -45.28 4.75
C GLY A 30 6.29 -44.21 3.73
N GLY A 31 5.20 -44.45 2.99
CA GLY A 31 4.74 -43.59 1.89
C GLY A 31 3.69 -42.54 2.26
N ASP A 32 2.98 -42.72 3.38
CA ASP A 32 1.95 -41.80 3.89
C ASP A 32 2.41 -41.00 5.13
N ASP A 33 3.52 -41.42 5.74
CA ASP A 33 4.15 -40.68 6.82
C ASP A 33 4.96 -39.55 6.22
N GLU A 34 4.44 -38.31 6.31
CA GLU A 34 5.22 -37.11 6.02
C GLU A 34 6.57 -37.23 6.74
N THR A 35 7.67 -37.34 5.98
CA THR A 35 8.99 -37.58 6.54
C THR A 35 9.25 -36.63 7.72
N PRO A 36 9.93 -37.05 8.79
CA PRO A 36 10.05 -36.25 10.01
C PRO A 36 10.71 -34.88 9.81
N LEU A 37 11.39 -34.67 8.68
CA LEU A 37 11.89 -33.38 8.23
C LEU A 37 10.79 -32.47 7.63
N GLN A 38 9.88 -33.03 6.82
CA GLN A 38 8.76 -32.32 6.20
C GLN A 38 7.77 -31.79 7.25
N VAL A 39 7.45 -32.58 8.28
CA VAL A 39 6.56 -32.11 9.37
C VAL A 39 7.17 -30.93 10.13
N LYS A 40 8.50 -30.96 10.38
CA LYS A 40 9.23 -29.85 11.01
C LYS A 40 9.26 -28.61 10.13
N LEU A 41 9.51 -28.78 8.83
CA LEU A 41 9.50 -27.68 7.85
C LEU A 41 8.10 -27.08 7.67
N ASN A 42 7.05 -27.92 7.64
CA ASN A 42 5.67 -27.47 7.55
C ASN A 42 5.24 -26.71 8.82
N GLY A 43 5.71 -27.14 9.99
CA GLY A 43 5.54 -26.41 11.25
C GLY A 43 6.19 -25.02 11.21
N VAL A 44 7.45 -24.94 10.77
CA VAL A 44 8.17 -23.66 10.62
C VAL A 44 7.49 -22.75 9.58
N ALA A 45 7.12 -23.30 8.43
CA ALA A 45 6.43 -22.56 7.36
C ALA A 45 5.08 -22.00 7.84
N THR A 46 4.34 -22.78 8.63
CA THR A 46 3.05 -22.35 9.19
C THR A 46 3.22 -21.23 10.22
N ILE A 47 4.28 -21.28 11.04
CA ILE A 47 4.60 -20.23 12.02
C ILE A 47 4.97 -18.93 11.29
N ILE A 48 5.83 -19.01 10.29
CA ILE A 48 6.22 -17.86 9.46
C ILE A 48 4.98 -17.27 8.77
N GLY A 49 4.10 -18.12 8.23
CA GLY A 49 2.85 -17.71 7.60
C GLY A 49 1.91 -16.98 8.56
N LYS A 50 1.76 -17.46 9.79
CA LYS A 50 0.92 -16.81 10.82
C LYS A 50 1.46 -15.44 11.25
N ILE A 51 2.77 -15.32 11.42
CA ILE A 51 3.43 -14.06 11.77
C ILE A 51 3.26 -13.06 10.60
N GLY A 52 3.54 -13.50 9.37
CA GLY A 52 3.37 -12.68 8.17
C GLY A 52 1.92 -12.21 7.97
N LEU A 53 0.94 -13.09 8.21
CA LEU A 53 -0.48 -12.74 8.14
C LEU A 53 -0.87 -11.73 9.22
N GLY A 54 -0.41 -11.90 10.47
CA GLY A 54 -0.63 -10.95 11.55
C GLY A 54 -0.10 -9.56 11.19
N PHE A 55 1.11 -9.48 10.64
CA PHE A 55 1.70 -8.22 10.21
C PHE A 55 0.97 -7.58 9.03
N ALA A 56 0.53 -8.37 8.05
CA ALA A 56 -0.27 -7.87 6.94
C ALA A 56 -1.58 -7.23 7.44
N ILE A 57 -2.23 -7.86 8.43
CA ILE A 57 -3.45 -7.33 9.05
C ILE A 57 -3.14 -6.05 9.86
N VAL A 58 -2.07 -6.03 10.66
CA VAL A 58 -1.68 -4.84 11.43
C VAL A 58 -1.33 -3.68 10.50
N THR A 59 -0.54 -3.93 9.46
CA THR A 59 -0.16 -2.92 8.47
C THR A 59 -1.39 -2.43 7.72
N PHE A 60 -2.27 -3.33 7.30
CA PHE A 60 -3.55 -2.97 6.68
C PHE A 60 -4.42 -2.13 7.61
N LEU A 61 -4.52 -2.47 8.90
CA LEU A 61 -5.28 -1.71 9.88
C LEU A 61 -4.66 -0.35 10.16
N VAL A 62 -3.34 -0.25 10.30
CA VAL A 62 -2.64 1.03 10.50
C VAL A 62 -2.82 1.92 9.27
N LEU A 63 -2.67 1.38 8.06
CA LEU A 63 -2.91 2.12 6.82
C LEU A 63 -4.39 2.50 6.65
N THR A 64 -5.32 1.63 7.06
CA THR A 64 -6.76 1.90 7.02
C THR A 64 -7.15 2.95 8.05
N ILE A 65 -6.59 2.90 9.26
CA ILE A 65 -6.79 3.90 10.29
C ILE A 65 -6.17 5.22 9.85
N ARG A 66 -4.96 5.21 9.27
CA ARG A 66 -4.39 6.44 8.66
C ARG A 66 -5.31 6.97 7.57
N PHE A 67 -5.75 6.14 6.63
CA PHE A 67 -6.68 6.56 5.58
C PHE A 67 -8.01 7.11 6.14
N LEU A 68 -8.57 6.46 7.17
CA LEU A 68 -9.82 6.89 7.81
C LEU A 68 -9.62 8.16 8.64
N VAL A 69 -8.56 8.26 9.43
CA VAL A 69 -8.22 9.48 10.17
C VAL A 69 -7.96 10.59 9.18
N GLU A 70 -7.21 10.35 8.12
CA GLU A 70 -6.94 11.36 7.10
C GLU A 70 -8.24 11.79 6.41
N LYS A 71 -9.16 10.89 6.04
CA LYS A 71 -10.44 11.29 5.42
C LYS A 71 -11.42 11.91 6.42
N ALA A 72 -11.55 11.33 7.61
CA ALA A 72 -12.53 11.73 8.63
C ALA A 72 -12.06 12.95 9.42
N LEU A 73 -10.78 13.03 9.79
CA LEU A 73 -10.17 14.21 10.40
C LEU A 73 -10.15 15.35 9.39
N HIS A 74 -9.75 15.19 8.12
CA HIS A 74 -9.86 16.32 7.18
C HIS A 74 -11.32 16.75 6.94
N GLY A 75 -12.30 15.83 6.97
CA GLY A 75 -13.72 16.18 6.89
C GLY A 75 -14.28 16.86 8.15
N ALA A 76 -13.90 16.38 9.33
CA ALA A 76 -14.42 16.86 10.62
C ALA A 76 -13.62 18.03 11.21
N LEU A 77 -12.31 18.07 11.00
CA LEU A 77 -11.40 19.15 11.40
C LEU A 77 -11.53 20.36 10.47
N ALA A 78 -11.87 20.18 9.17
CA ALA A 78 -12.33 21.30 8.34
C ALA A 78 -13.63 21.91 8.88
N LEU A 79 -14.52 21.09 9.45
CA LEU A 79 -15.76 21.55 10.07
C LEU A 79 -15.53 22.17 11.48
N ALA A 80 -14.49 21.73 12.20
CA ALA A 80 -14.26 22.09 13.60
C ALA A 80 -13.12 23.10 13.84
N THR A 81 -12.20 23.32 12.88
CA THR A 81 -10.98 24.12 13.11
C THR A 81 -10.65 25.15 12.04
N GLU A 82 -11.49 25.36 11.01
CA GLU A 82 -11.33 26.58 10.23
C GLU A 82 -11.57 27.77 11.19
N PRO A 83 -10.53 28.55 11.57
CA PRO A 83 -10.75 29.76 12.36
C PRO A 83 -11.71 30.65 11.56
N PRO A 84 -12.58 31.44 12.22
CA PRO A 84 -13.57 32.24 11.52
C PRO A 84 -12.86 33.08 10.45
N ASN A 85 -13.04 32.67 9.20
CA ASN A 85 -12.40 33.30 8.06
C ASN A 85 -13.50 34.11 7.38
N ASP A 86 -13.33 35.43 7.27
CA ASP A 86 -14.34 36.34 6.68
C ASP A 86 -14.72 35.97 5.24
N GLY A 87 -13.90 35.12 4.59
CA GLY A 87 -14.22 34.49 3.31
C GLY A 87 -15.32 33.44 3.35
N LEU A 88 -15.69 32.89 4.52
CA LEU A 88 -16.82 31.94 4.68
C LEU A 88 -18.16 32.64 4.53
N LEU A 89 -18.25 33.91 4.93
CA LEU A 89 -19.45 34.75 4.78
C LEU A 89 -19.75 35.13 3.33
N LYS A 90 -18.73 35.09 2.46
CA LYS A 90 -18.85 35.40 1.02
C LYS A 90 -19.13 34.18 0.16
N ARG A 91 -19.15 32.97 0.74
CA ARG A 91 -19.42 31.74 -0.01
C ARG A 91 -20.93 31.53 -0.10
N PRO A 92 -21.49 31.25 -1.29
CA PRO A 92 -22.90 30.91 -1.42
C PRO A 92 -23.22 29.62 -0.62
N PRO A 93 -24.48 29.46 -0.17
CA PRO A 93 -24.87 28.32 0.67
C PRO A 93 -24.64 27.00 -0.05
N VAL A 94 -24.07 26.03 0.68
CA VAL A 94 -23.75 24.69 0.15
C VAL A 94 -25.06 23.95 -0.16
N GLY A 95 -25.29 23.66 -1.45
CA GLY A 95 -26.51 22.99 -1.89
C GLY A 95 -26.58 21.54 -1.39
N ARG A 96 -27.74 21.13 -0.89
CA ARG A 96 -28.00 19.77 -0.34
C ARG A 96 -27.74 18.60 -1.31
N GLY A 97 -27.45 18.88 -2.59
CA GLY A 97 -27.20 17.89 -3.64
C GLY A 97 -25.79 17.88 -4.24
N THR A 98 -24.81 18.58 -3.65
CA THR A 98 -23.43 18.52 -4.14
C THR A 98 -22.77 17.22 -3.68
N SER A 99 -22.29 16.40 -4.63
CA SER A 99 -21.54 15.18 -4.30
C SER A 99 -20.36 15.48 -3.39
N PHE A 100 -20.29 14.78 -2.25
CA PHE A 100 -19.15 14.81 -1.32
C PHE A 100 -17.82 14.49 -2.02
N ILE A 101 -17.89 13.73 -3.12
CA ILE A 101 -16.76 13.43 -4.01
C ILE A 101 -16.85 14.33 -5.25
N THR A 102 -16.12 15.45 -5.24
CA THR A 102 -15.93 16.29 -6.42
C THR A 102 -14.97 15.63 -7.40
N LYS A 103 -15.16 15.84 -8.71
CA LYS A 103 -14.21 15.35 -9.74
C LYS A 103 -12.76 15.82 -9.49
N THR A 104 -12.59 16.97 -8.86
CA THR A 104 -11.31 17.52 -8.39
C THR A 104 -10.60 16.60 -7.39
N ILE A 105 -11.32 16.02 -6.43
CA ILE A 105 -10.78 15.07 -5.44
C ILE A 105 -10.34 13.78 -6.15
N TRP A 106 -11.17 13.31 -7.08
CA TRP A 106 -10.92 12.08 -7.84
C TRP A 106 -9.69 12.20 -8.74
N ARG A 107 -9.53 13.33 -9.45
CA ARG A 107 -8.31 13.64 -10.22
C ARG A 107 -7.05 13.58 -9.35
N ASN A 108 -7.05 14.28 -8.21
CA ASN A 108 -5.87 14.35 -7.34
C ASN A 108 -5.55 12.97 -6.73
N THR A 109 -6.58 12.25 -6.27
CA THR A 109 -6.42 10.91 -5.66
C THR A 109 -5.88 9.91 -6.68
N ILE A 110 -6.46 9.85 -7.88
CA ILE A 110 -6.03 8.89 -8.91
C ILE A 110 -4.65 9.23 -9.45
N GLY A 111 -4.35 10.50 -9.70
CA GLY A 111 -3.03 10.90 -10.18
C GLY A 111 -1.93 10.53 -9.18
N GLN A 112 -2.18 10.74 -7.88
CA GLN A 112 -1.25 10.33 -6.82
C GLN A 112 -1.11 8.82 -6.71
N SER A 113 -2.22 8.06 -6.77
CA SER A 113 -2.17 6.59 -6.75
C SER A 113 -1.44 6.01 -7.97
N ILE A 114 -1.60 6.61 -9.15
CA ILE A 114 -0.88 6.21 -10.37
C ILE A 114 0.63 6.46 -10.21
N TYR A 115 1.02 7.65 -9.75
CA TYR A 115 2.42 7.96 -9.45
C TYR A 115 3.02 6.93 -8.50
N GLN A 116 2.32 6.65 -7.40
CA GLN A 116 2.76 5.70 -6.40
C GLN A 116 2.90 4.27 -6.97
N LEU A 117 1.93 3.81 -7.77
CA LEU A 117 1.99 2.50 -8.42
C LEU A 117 3.19 2.40 -9.34
N ILE A 118 3.43 3.42 -10.18
CA ILE A 118 4.57 3.44 -11.11
C ILE A 118 5.90 3.39 -10.36
N VAL A 119 6.07 4.21 -9.32
CA VAL A 119 7.30 4.24 -8.51
C VAL A 119 7.57 2.89 -7.85
N LEU A 120 6.55 2.28 -7.23
CA LEU A 120 6.69 0.97 -6.61
C LEU A 120 6.95 -0.14 -7.63
N ALA A 121 6.31 -0.08 -8.80
CA ALA A 121 6.56 -1.02 -9.88
C ALA A 121 8.01 -0.92 -10.39
N ILE A 122 8.52 0.31 -10.62
CA ILE A 122 9.91 0.51 -11.04
C ILE A 122 10.90 -0.03 -9.99
N LEU A 123 10.66 0.26 -8.71
CA LEU A 123 11.49 -0.30 -7.63
C LEU A 123 11.37 -1.83 -7.54
N ASN A 124 10.18 -2.40 -7.74
CA ASN A 124 9.97 -3.84 -7.64
C ASN A 124 10.60 -4.62 -8.79
N PHE A 125 10.45 -4.15 -10.04
CA PHE A 125 10.97 -4.82 -11.22
C PHE A 125 12.44 -4.50 -11.51
N ASP A 126 12.83 -3.22 -11.42
CA ASP A 126 14.16 -2.74 -11.83
C ASP A 126 15.03 -2.28 -10.66
N GLY A 127 14.54 -2.29 -9.42
CA GLY A 127 15.25 -1.71 -8.27
C GLY A 127 16.63 -2.30 -8.02
N LYS A 128 16.84 -3.60 -8.23
CA LYS A 128 18.17 -4.24 -8.07
C LYS A 128 19.19 -3.65 -9.04
N ARG A 129 18.78 -3.45 -10.30
CA ARG A 129 19.63 -2.89 -11.36
C ARG A 129 19.82 -1.39 -11.19
N LEU A 130 18.75 -0.67 -10.85
CA LEU A 130 18.72 0.78 -10.67
C LEU A 130 19.61 1.23 -9.51
N LEU A 131 19.58 0.48 -8.40
CA LEU A 131 20.31 0.80 -7.18
C LEU A 131 21.67 0.11 -7.08
N ARG A 132 22.04 -0.69 -8.09
CA ARG A 132 23.30 -1.45 -8.17
C ARG A 132 23.58 -2.27 -6.91
N ILE A 133 22.54 -2.84 -6.31
CA ILE A 133 22.66 -3.65 -5.09
C ILE A 133 22.97 -5.08 -5.51
N GLY A 134 24.21 -5.51 -5.28
CA GLY A 134 24.67 -6.89 -5.45
C GLY A 134 24.90 -7.56 -4.10
N GLY A 135 24.43 -8.79 -3.93
CA GLY A 135 24.61 -9.57 -2.69
C GLY A 135 23.47 -10.55 -2.42
N SER A 136 23.67 -11.45 -1.45
CA SER A 136 22.64 -12.38 -0.98
C SER A 136 21.43 -11.65 -0.40
N ASP A 137 21.67 -10.51 0.26
CA ASP A 137 20.64 -9.76 1.00
C ASP A 137 19.96 -8.68 0.14
N ALA A 138 20.30 -8.59 -1.15
CA ALA A 138 19.83 -7.54 -2.05
C ALA A 138 18.30 -7.52 -2.20
N THR A 139 17.65 -8.68 -2.13
CA THR A 139 16.18 -8.77 -2.21
C THR A 139 15.50 -8.21 -0.96
N GLU A 140 16.05 -8.48 0.22
CA GLU A 140 15.49 -8.04 1.50
C GLU A 140 15.66 -6.53 1.70
N VAL A 141 16.84 -6.00 1.35
CA VAL A 141 17.11 -4.54 1.34
C VAL A 141 16.15 -3.85 0.37
N LEU A 142 15.95 -4.40 -0.82
CA LEU A 142 15.04 -3.81 -1.80
C LEU A 142 13.58 -3.83 -1.33
N ASN A 143 13.11 -4.95 -0.78
CA ASN A 143 11.75 -5.05 -0.23
C ASN A 143 11.53 -4.03 0.90
N THR A 144 12.51 -3.86 1.77
CA THR A 144 12.46 -2.86 2.83
C THR A 144 12.44 -1.44 2.26
N LEU A 145 13.26 -1.16 1.24
CA LEU A 145 13.26 0.13 0.58
C LEU A 145 11.93 0.44 -0.12
N ILE A 146 11.31 -0.56 -0.76
CA ILE A 146 9.98 -0.44 -1.37
C ILE A 146 8.94 -0.08 -0.30
N PHE A 147 8.94 -0.80 0.82
CA PHE A 147 8.05 -0.52 1.95
C PHE A 147 8.30 0.89 2.52
N ASN A 148 9.56 1.27 2.76
CA ASN A 148 9.90 2.56 3.31
C ASN A 148 9.51 3.71 2.35
N SER A 149 9.77 3.55 1.05
CA SER A 149 9.40 4.52 0.02
C SER A 149 7.88 4.68 -0.09
N PHE A 150 7.11 3.59 0.03
CA PHE A 150 5.66 3.64 0.10
C PHE A 150 5.17 4.47 1.28
N VAL A 151 5.73 4.26 2.48
CA VAL A 151 5.32 5.04 3.67
C VAL A 151 5.67 6.51 3.52
N PHE A 152 6.85 6.84 2.98
CA PHE A 152 7.19 8.24 2.71
C PHE A 152 6.25 8.87 1.68
N CYS A 153 5.89 8.17 0.60
CA CYS A 153 4.85 8.64 -0.31
C CYS A 153 3.53 8.94 0.40
N GLN A 154 3.12 8.13 1.40
CA GLN A 154 1.92 8.44 2.20
C GLN A 154 2.09 9.72 3.02
N VAL A 155 3.24 9.90 3.69
CA VAL A 155 3.52 11.10 4.48
C VAL A 155 3.47 12.37 3.62
N PHE A 156 4.03 12.34 2.41
CA PHE A 156 3.96 13.49 1.50
C PHE A 156 2.60 13.68 0.86
N ASN A 157 1.85 12.60 0.60
CA ASN A 157 0.46 12.69 0.15
C ASN A 157 -0.45 13.31 1.22
N GLU A 158 -0.17 13.06 2.50
CA GLU A 158 -0.86 13.66 3.65
C GLU A 158 -0.64 15.18 3.70
N ILE A 159 0.59 15.62 3.46
CA ILE A 159 0.92 17.05 3.33
C ILE A 159 0.17 17.68 2.14
N ASN A 160 0.09 17.00 1.00
CA ASN A 160 -0.58 17.53 -0.20
C ASN A 160 -2.11 17.58 -0.08
N SER A 161 -2.71 16.64 0.65
CA SER A 161 -4.16 16.50 0.80
C SER A 161 -4.78 17.49 1.79
N ARG A 162 -3.95 18.14 2.62
CA ARG A 162 -4.39 19.13 3.62
C ARG A 162 -5.14 20.33 3.04
N ASP A 163 -4.73 20.82 1.87
CA ASP A 163 -5.36 21.97 1.21
C ASP A 163 -5.55 21.65 -0.28
N MET A 164 -6.76 21.23 -0.63
CA MET A 164 -7.07 20.63 -1.93
C MET A 164 -7.14 21.65 -3.08
N GLU A 165 -7.40 22.92 -2.77
CA GLU A 165 -7.59 23.99 -3.77
C GLU A 165 -6.46 25.02 -3.83
N LYS A 166 -5.67 25.19 -2.76
CA LYS A 166 -4.57 26.16 -2.74
C LYS A 166 -3.25 25.54 -3.21
N ILE A 167 -2.53 26.29 -4.04
CA ILE A 167 -1.22 25.88 -4.61
C ILE A 167 -0.09 26.01 -3.56
N ASN A 168 -0.25 26.89 -2.56
CA ASN A 168 0.75 27.11 -1.51
C ASN A 168 0.56 26.15 -0.33
N ILE A 169 1.01 24.90 -0.50
CA ILE A 169 0.91 23.80 0.48
C ILE A 169 1.65 24.12 1.80
N PHE A 170 2.68 24.97 1.74
CA PHE A 170 3.52 25.31 2.89
C PHE A 170 2.96 26.44 3.76
N LYS A 171 1.98 27.22 3.29
CA LYS A 171 1.47 28.39 4.03
C LYS A 171 0.52 27.93 5.14
N GLY A 172 0.89 28.12 6.41
CA GLY A 172 0.12 27.64 7.56
C GLY A 172 0.44 26.20 7.97
N MET A 173 1.40 25.54 7.31
CA MET A 173 1.75 24.15 7.62
C MET A 173 2.29 24.02 9.05
N PHE A 174 3.18 24.95 9.42
CA PHE A 174 3.88 24.99 10.69
C PHE A 174 3.10 25.61 11.85
N ASP A 175 1.95 26.24 11.56
CA ASP A 175 1.13 26.90 12.57
C ASP A 175 0.15 25.93 13.25
N CYS A 176 -0.07 24.74 12.69
CA CYS A 176 -0.90 23.69 13.27
C CYS A 176 -0.04 22.65 14.01
N CYS A 177 0.08 22.81 15.32
CA CYS A 177 0.84 21.91 16.18
C CYS A 177 0.36 20.44 16.08
N ILE A 178 -0.95 20.22 15.92
CA ILE A 178 -1.54 18.88 15.79
C ILE A 178 -1.05 18.19 14.49
N PHE A 179 -0.96 18.93 13.39
CA PHE A 179 -0.48 18.39 12.12
C PHE A 179 1.01 18.00 12.19
N LEU A 180 1.85 18.86 12.79
CA LEU A 180 3.27 18.57 12.99
C LEU A 180 3.48 17.36 13.92
N MET A 181 2.66 17.24 14.97
CA MET A 181 2.67 16.08 15.88
C MET A 181 2.39 14.77 15.13
N ILE A 182 1.39 14.73 14.26
CA ILE A 182 1.03 13.52 13.50
C ILE A 182 2.15 13.15 12.52
N ILE A 183 2.70 14.11 11.77
CA ILE A 183 3.81 13.87 10.84
C ILE A 183 5.07 13.39 11.58
N PHE A 184 5.42 14.02 12.70
CA PHE A 184 6.57 13.62 13.50
C PHE A 184 6.36 12.22 14.11
N ALA A 185 5.20 11.96 14.71
CA ALA A 185 4.89 10.66 15.31
C ALA A 185 4.94 9.54 14.27
N THR A 186 4.49 9.81 13.04
CA THR A 186 4.45 8.80 11.98
C THR A 186 5.83 8.52 11.37
N VAL A 187 6.68 9.53 11.21
CA VAL A 187 8.09 9.32 10.81
C VAL A 187 8.87 8.61 11.92
N ALA A 188 8.64 8.96 13.19
CA ALA A 188 9.27 8.30 14.33
C ALA A 188 8.87 6.83 14.43
N PHE A 189 7.57 6.54 14.30
CA PHE A 189 7.08 5.16 14.27
C PHE A 189 7.63 4.37 13.09
N GLN A 190 7.75 5.00 11.91
CA GLN A 190 8.37 4.37 10.74
C GLN A 190 9.84 4.04 10.98
N ALA A 191 10.60 4.92 11.62
CA ALA A 191 11.98 4.65 12.00
C ALA A 191 12.09 3.48 13.00
N VAL A 192 11.17 3.42 13.97
CA VAL A 192 11.11 2.28 14.91
C VAL A 192 10.82 0.97 14.18
N ILE A 193 9.87 0.98 13.24
CA ILE A 193 9.53 -0.22 12.47
C ILE A 193 10.74 -0.73 11.67
N VAL A 194 11.37 0.17 10.91
CA VAL A 194 12.45 -0.20 9.98
C VAL A 194 13.70 -0.63 10.73
N GLU A 195 14.03 0.01 11.85
CA GLU A 195 15.30 -0.20 12.54
C GLU A 195 15.22 -1.28 13.65
N PHE A 196 14.09 -1.35 14.37
CA PHE A 196 13.97 -2.20 15.57
C PHE A 196 12.98 -3.36 15.40
N LEU A 197 12.01 -3.27 14.49
CA LEU A 197 11.01 -4.34 14.26
C LEU A 197 11.33 -5.16 12.99
N GLY A 198 12.58 -5.18 12.55
CA GLY A 198 13.01 -5.89 11.33
C GLY A 198 12.60 -7.36 11.25
N ALA A 199 12.73 -8.09 12.37
CA ALA A 199 12.33 -9.49 12.46
C ALA A 199 10.81 -9.73 12.34
N PHE A 200 9.98 -8.71 12.61
CA PHE A 200 8.52 -8.79 12.56
C PHE A 200 7.94 -8.25 11.25
N ALA A 201 8.59 -7.25 10.66
CA ALA A 201 8.18 -6.63 9.41
C ALA A 201 8.88 -7.25 8.18
N SER A 202 9.74 -8.26 8.38
CA SER A 202 10.67 -8.78 7.36
C SER A 202 11.47 -7.64 6.69
N THR A 203 11.86 -6.65 7.51
CA THR A 203 12.65 -5.51 7.06
C THR A 203 14.07 -5.61 7.59
N VAL A 204 15.02 -5.13 6.81
CA VAL A 204 16.42 -5.03 7.23
C VAL A 204 16.76 -3.57 7.54
N PRO A 205 17.58 -3.29 8.57
CA PRO A 205 18.02 -1.93 8.88
C PRO A 205 18.60 -1.27 7.64
N LEU A 206 18.05 -0.11 7.30
CA LEU A 206 18.32 0.52 6.02
C LEU A 206 19.46 1.52 6.19
N SER A 207 20.43 1.50 5.29
CA SER A 207 21.51 2.50 5.32
C SER A 207 20.94 3.91 5.16
N TRP A 208 21.64 4.90 5.73
CA TRP A 208 21.21 6.30 5.65
C TRP A 208 21.00 6.78 4.20
N GLN A 209 21.75 6.22 3.24
CA GLN A 209 21.63 6.52 1.80
C GLN A 209 20.29 6.07 1.23
N PHE A 210 19.86 4.84 1.55
CA PHE A 210 18.57 4.31 1.13
C PHE A 210 17.41 4.98 1.86
N TRP A 211 17.64 5.39 3.12
CA TRP A 211 16.74 6.27 3.86
C TRP A 211 16.52 7.59 3.13
N LEU A 212 17.61 8.31 2.82
CA LEU A 212 17.53 9.57 2.07
C LEU A 212 16.85 9.37 0.71
N LEU A 213 17.20 8.30 -0.01
CA LEU A 213 16.58 7.99 -1.29
C LEU A 213 15.07 7.80 -1.16
N SER A 214 14.60 7.05 -0.17
CA SER A 214 13.16 6.84 0.05
C SER A 214 12.41 8.13 0.39
N VAL A 215 13.04 9.03 1.17
CA VAL A 215 12.50 10.36 1.46
C VAL A 215 12.45 11.21 0.21
N LEU A 216 13.49 11.18 -0.63
CA LEU A 216 13.54 11.92 -1.90
C LEU A 216 12.47 11.43 -2.88
N ILE A 217 12.27 10.12 -3.00
CA ILE A 217 11.21 9.53 -3.80
C ILE A 217 9.85 10.04 -3.29
N GLY A 218 9.61 9.98 -1.98
CA GLY A 218 8.41 10.57 -1.38
C GLY A 218 8.27 12.06 -1.70
N ALA A 219 9.35 12.85 -1.62
CA ALA A 219 9.31 14.29 -1.86
C ALA A 219 8.94 14.64 -3.31
N ILE A 220 9.30 13.80 -4.29
CA ILE A 220 8.91 13.97 -5.71
C ILE A 220 7.39 13.88 -5.91
N SER A 221 6.66 13.20 -5.01
CA SER A 221 5.20 13.15 -5.05
C SER A 221 4.55 14.55 -4.92
N MET A 222 5.23 15.51 -4.26
CA MET A 222 4.72 16.88 -4.09
C MET A 222 4.74 17.70 -5.39
N PRO A 223 5.85 17.82 -6.14
CA PRO A 223 5.83 18.41 -7.48
C PRO A 223 4.81 17.77 -8.41
N VAL A 224 4.70 16.43 -8.38
CA VAL A 224 3.70 15.70 -9.17
C VAL A 224 2.29 16.11 -8.76
N ALA A 225 2.03 16.30 -7.46
CA ALA A 225 0.74 16.80 -6.99
C ALA A 225 0.42 18.20 -7.50
N VAL A 226 1.40 19.10 -7.49
CA VAL A 226 1.22 20.45 -8.03
C VAL A 226 0.87 20.39 -9.52
N ILE A 227 1.56 19.56 -10.29
CA ILE A 227 1.28 19.35 -11.72
C ILE A 227 -0.15 18.80 -11.92
N LEU A 228 -0.56 17.80 -11.13
CA LEU A 228 -1.92 17.24 -11.19
C LEU A 228 -2.99 18.28 -10.81
N LYS A 229 -2.69 19.20 -9.89
CA LYS A 229 -3.58 20.32 -9.54
C LYS A 229 -3.71 21.34 -10.67
N ARG A 230 -2.72 21.45 -11.58
CA ARG A 230 -2.74 22.37 -12.74
C ARG A 230 -3.64 21.89 -13.88
N ILE A 231 -4.01 20.61 -13.94
CA ILE A 231 -4.88 20.07 -14.99
C ILE A 231 -6.31 20.52 -14.71
N PRO A 232 -6.90 21.44 -15.50
CA PRO A 232 -8.28 21.86 -15.28
C PRO A 232 -9.21 20.67 -15.48
N VAL A 233 -10.10 20.44 -14.51
CA VAL A 233 -11.17 19.46 -14.67
C VAL A 233 -12.39 20.24 -15.10
N GLU A 234 -12.95 19.84 -16.23
CA GLU A 234 -14.28 20.26 -16.65
C GLU A 234 -15.26 19.86 -15.53
N ASN A 235 -15.51 20.82 -14.63
CA ASN A 235 -16.73 20.81 -13.86
C ASN A 235 -17.80 20.83 -14.94
N LYS A 236 -18.61 19.76 -15.02
CA LYS A 236 -19.86 19.87 -15.75
C LYS A 236 -20.59 20.96 -15.00
N ASN A 237 -20.46 22.20 -15.49
CA ASN A 237 -21.31 23.29 -15.12
C ASN A 237 -22.70 22.70 -15.17
N THR A 238 -23.33 22.71 -14.01
CA THR A 238 -24.74 22.47 -13.77
C THR A 238 -25.46 22.80 -15.06
N THR A 239 -25.77 21.79 -15.88
CA THR A 239 -26.69 21.98 -16.99
C THR A 239 -27.91 22.51 -16.30
N ASN A 240 -28.25 23.76 -16.61
CA ASN A 240 -29.42 24.49 -16.18
C ASN A 240 -30.54 23.50 -15.82
N LYS A 241 -30.61 23.09 -14.55
CA LYS A 241 -31.83 22.50 -14.05
C LYS A 241 -32.66 23.74 -13.77
N GLN A 242 -33.38 24.18 -14.79
CA GLN A 242 -34.57 24.98 -14.59
C GLN A 242 -35.30 24.31 -13.43
N HIS A 243 -35.36 25.00 -12.29
CA HIS A 243 -36.25 24.58 -11.23
C HIS A 243 -37.65 24.49 -11.85
N HIS A 244 -38.38 23.42 -11.56
CA HIS A 244 -39.77 23.25 -12.00
C HIS A 244 -40.72 24.33 -11.44
N ASP A 245 -40.17 25.27 -10.67
CA ASP A 245 -40.87 26.21 -9.82
C ASP A 245 -41.07 27.58 -10.51
N GLY A 246 -40.63 27.74 -11.76
CA GLY A 246 -40.89 28.93 -12.59
C GLY A 246 -40.13 30.19 -12.19
N TYR A 247 -39.15 30.09 -11.29
CA TYR A 247 -38.28 31.20 -10.89
C TYR A 247 -36.88 31.05 -11.52
N ASP A 248 -36.39 32.13 -12.11
CA ASP A 248 -35.00 32.22 -12.56
C ASP A 248 -34.05 32.32 -11.35
N ALA A 249 -32.90 31.67 -11.45
CA ALA A 249 -31.85 31.79 -10.44
C ALA A 249 -31.33 33.23 -10.44
N LEU A 250 -31.32 33.87 -9.26
CA LEU A 250 -30.76 35.21 -9.11
C LEU A 250 -29.29 35.22 -9.58
N PRO A 251 -28.87 36.25 -10.34
CA PRO A 251 -27.53 36.34 -10.87
C PRO A 251 -26.51 36.28 -9.73
N SER A 252 -25.64 35.29 -9.79
CA SER A 252 -24.63 35.02 -8.78
C SER A 252 -23.36 35.82 -9.09
N GLY A 253 -23.34 37.12 -8.77
CA GLY A 253 -22.15 37.95 -8.95
C GLY A 253 -22.42 39.45 -8.83
N PRO A 254 -21.37 40.25 -8.56
CA PRO A 254 -21.47 41.68 -8.28
C PRO A 254 -21.60 42.47 -9.58
N GLU A 255 -22.75 42.36 -10.25
CA GLU A 255 -23.16 43.28 -11.33
C GLU A 255 -24.22 44.27 -10.80
N LEU A 256 -24.33 44.41 -9.47
CA LEU A 256 -25.21 45.35 -8.78
C LEU A 256 -24.44 46.07 -7.66
N ALA A 257 -23.39 46.78 -8.06
CA ALA A 257 -22.81 47.93 -7.33
C ALA A 257 -22.02 48.79 -8.31
#